data_AF-A0A699U3C8-F1
#
_entry.id   AF-A0A699U3C8-F1
#
_cell.length_a   1.000
_cell.length_b   1.000
_cell.length_c   1.000
_cell.angle_alpha   90.00
_cell.angle_beta   90.00
_cell.angle_gamma   90.00
#
_symmetry.space_group_name_H-M   'P 1'
#
loop_
_entity.id
_entity.type
_entity.pdbx_description
1 polymer ?
#
loop_
_entity_poly.entity_id
_entity_poly.type
_entity_poly.pdbx_seq_one_letter_code
_entity_poly.pdbx_strand_id
1 'polypeptide(L)'
;VRYTVIRQGNPNVTSSPVQKVTVRSKEALPGGPDGIDGPVFPLTPAGYISQVSAPNGTDGLIKPYLNIAENQKLFFFFKGFDKDNNPIDAASLTASRELDDQDIINGYSFHVPFNTLRTICVGFCEAYIRVEPAPGSNQSAVTSKVTRVPVDMRRTNETFCSIVPE
;
A
#
# COMPACT_ATOMS: atom_id res chain seq x y z
N VAL A 1 -30.24 11.18 -1.85
CA VAL A 1 -31.51 10.41 -1.76
C VAL A 1 -32.34 10.96 -0.62
N ARG A 2 -33.68 11.01 -0.76
CA ARG A 2 -34.61 11.44 0.31
C ARG A 2 -35.83 10.53 0.29
N TYR A 3 -36.30 10.12 1.46
CA TYR A 3 -37.60 9.47 1.61
C TYR A 3 -38.42 10.14 2.70
N THR A 4 -39.73 9.97 2.61
CA THR A 4 -40.71 10.53 3.54
C THR A 4 -41.60 9.41 4.02
N VAL A 5 -41.80 9.34 5.33
CA VAL A 5 -42.66 8.32 5.97
C VAL A 5 -43.88 9.02 6.54
N ILE A 6 -45.06 8.49 6.24
CA ILE A 6 -46.34 8.91 6.80
C ILE A 6 -46.89 7.70 7.56
N ARG A 7 -47.20 7.86 8.84
CA ARG A 7 -47.81 6.79 9.65
C ARG A 7 -49.32 6.92 9.59
N GLN A 8 -50.04 5.84 9.31
CA GLN A 8 -51.51 5.86 9.23
C GLN A 8 -52.09 6.35 10.57
N GLY A 9 -52.87 7.43 10.53
CA GLY A 9 -53.43 8.10 11.72
C GLY A 9 -52.63 9.33 12.24
N ASN A 10 -51.46 9.64 11.68
CA ASN A 10 -50.71 10.88 11.98
C ASN A 10 -50.35 11.61 10.68
N PRO A 11 -50.92 12.80 10.40
CA PRO A 11 -50.69 13.54 9.15
C PRO A 11 -49.31 14.21 9.08
N ASN A 12 -48.50 14.15 10.14
CA ASN A 12 -47.18 14.76 10.17
C ASN A 12 -46.16 13.95 9.37
N VAL A 13 -45.64 14.58 8.31
CA VAL A 13 -44.64 14.00 7.41
C VAL A 13 -43.25 14.13 8.03
N THR A 14 -42.58 13.00 8.30
CA THR A 14 -41.18 13.00 8.72
C THR A 14 -40.29 12.72 7.51
N SER A 15 -39.38 13.65 7.18
CA SER A 15 -38.45 13.50 6.08
C SER A 15 -37.07 13.08 6.56
N SER A 16 -36.43 12.15 5.84
CA SER A 16 -35.05 11.78 6.10
C SER A 16 -34.09 12.97 5.90
N PRO A 17 -32.92 12.98 6.57
CA PRO A 17 -31.84 13.90 6.24
C PRO A 17 -31.44 13.78 4.77
N VAL A 18 -31.00 14.88 4.16
CA VAL A 18 -30.49 14.89 2.79
C VAL A 18 -29.14 14.18 2.76
N GLN A 19 -29.07 13.00 2.15
CA GLN A 19 -27.80 12.37 1.82
C GLN A 19 -27.26 12.95 0.52
N LYS A 20 -26.13 13.66 0.61
CA LYS A 20 -25.33 14.09 -0.55
C LYS A 20 -24.70 12.85 -1.17
N VAL A 21 -25.06 12.56 -2.41
CA VAL A 21 -24.46 11.48 -3.21
C VAL A 21 -23.62 12.16 -4.29
N THR A 22 -22.32 11.87 -4.30
CA THR A 22 -21.42 12.31 -5.38
C THR A 22 -21.16 11.10 -6.26
N VAL A 23 -21.63 11.16 -7.51
CA VAL A 23 -21.28 10.17 -8.53
C VAL A 23 -19.85 10.46 -8.97
N ARG A 24 -18.97 9.47 -8.83
CA ARG A 24 -17.56 9.57 -9.24
C ARG A 24 -17.31 8.54 -10.33
N SER A 25 -16.75 8.98 -11.44
CA SER A 25 -16.37 8.09 -12.54
C SER A 25 -15.20 7.21 -12.10
N LYS A 26 -15.28 5.91 -12.39
CA LYS A 26 -14.24 4.93 -12.07
C LYS A 26 -12.96 5.21 -12.88
N GLU A 27 -13.14 5.76 -14.07
CA GLU A 27 -12.09 6.13 -15.02
C GLU A 27 -11.21 7.26 -14.49
N ALA A 28 -11.77 8.14 -13.65
CA ALA A 28 -11.07 9.26 -13.05
C ALA A 28 -10.30 8.89 -11.76
N LEU A 29 -10.41 7.67 -11.24
CA LEU A 29 -9.72 7.27 -10.01
C LEU A 29 -8.20 7.12 -10.23
N PRO A 30 -7.36 7.26 -9.18
CA PRO A 30 -5.98 6.81 -9.23
C PRO A 30 -5.89 5.34 -9.66
N GLY A 31 -5.15 5.06 -10.74
CA GLY A 31 -5.07 3.75 -11.40
C GLY A 31 -6.21 3.45 -12.40
N GLY A 32 -7.18 4.35 -12.53
CA GLY A 32 -8.32 4.20 -13.44
C GLY A 32 -9.14 2.93 -13.20
N PRO A 33 -9.73 2.33 -14.25
CA PRO A 33 -10.64 1.18 -14.09
C PRO A 33 -9.93 -0.09 -13.62
N ASP A 34 -8.64 -0.23 -13.91
CA ASP A 34 -7.82 -1.40 -13.60
C ASP A 34 -7.16 -1.33 -12.21
N GLY A 35 -7.17 -0.13 -11.61
CA GLY A 35 -6.56 0.14 -10.31
C GLY A 35 -5.05 0.29 -10.38
N ILE A 36 -4.41 0.24 -9.22
CA ILE A 36 -2.97 0.45 -9.08
C ILE A 36 -2.30 -0.90 -8.82
N ASP A 37 -1.23 -1.20 -9.55
CA ASP A 37 -0.41 -2.37 -9.26
C ASP A 37 0.37 -2.17 -7.95
N GLY A 38 0.72 -3.29 -7.31
CA GLY A 38 1.46 -3.24 -6.05
C GLY A 38 2.92 -2.77 -6.24
N PRO A 39 3.62 -2.48 -5.12
CA PRO A 39 5.04 -2.15 -5.13
C PRO A 39 5.87 -3.26 -5.79
N VAL A 40 6.91 -2.89 -6.53
CA VAL A 40 7.83 -3.83 -7.19
C VAL A 40 9.16 -3.83 -6.44
N PHE A 41 9.63 -5.01 -6.05
CA PHE A 41 10.89 -5.18 -5.32
C PHE A 41 12.00 -5.75 -6.20
N PRO A 42 13.27 -5.37 -5.97
CA PRO A 42 14.41 -6.05 -6.56
C PRO A 42 14.58 -7.46 -5.97
N LEU A 43 14.43 -8.48 -6.82
CA LEU A 43 14.54 -9.88 -6.46
C LEU A 43 15.80 -10.51 -7.05
N THR A 44 16.27 -11.60 -6.43
CA THR A 44 17.26 -12.49 -7.06
C THR A 44 16.68 -13.18 -8.30
N PRO A 45 17.50 -13.79 -9.18
CA PRO A 45 17.00 -14.60 -10.29
C PRO A 45 16.09 -15.76 -9.86
N ALA A 46 16.20 -16.21 -8.61
CA ALA A 46 15.34 -17.24 -8.02
C ALA A 46 14.06 -16.68 -7.38
N GLY A 47 13.82 -15.36 -7.47
CA GLY A 47 12.53 -14.75 -7.16
C GLY A 47 12.31 -14.33 -5.70
N TYR A 48 13.36 -14.20 -4.89
CA TYR A 48 13.26 -13.78 -3.49
C TYR A 48 14.12 -12.54 -3.18
N ILE A 49 13.70 -11.78 -2.16
CA ILE A 49 14.52 -10.73 -1.56
C ILE A 49 15.60 -11.40 -0.71
N SER A 50 16.86 -11.02 -0.90
CA SER A 50 17.98 -11.56 -0.12
C SER A 50 19.04 -10.51 0.16
N GLN A 51 20.05 -10.88 0.95
CA GLN A 51 21.22 -10.02 1.16
C GLN A 51 21.95 -9.63 -0.14
N VAL A 52 21.84 -10.44 -1.20
CA VAL A 52 22.46 -10.11 -2.50
C VAL A 52 21.66 -9.03 -3.22
N SER A 53 20.32 -9.11 -3.20
CA SER A 53 19.46 -8.13 -3.87
C SER A 53 19.12 -6.91 -3.00
N ALA A 54 19.32 -7.01 -1.69
CA ALA A 54 18.92 -6.02 -0.68
C ALA A 54 19.94 -5.94 0.48
N PRO A 55 21.22 -5.63 0.22
CA PRO A 55 22.28 -5.63 1.25
C PRO A 55 22.03 -4.60 2.37
N ASN A 56 21.42 -3.46 2.04
CA ASN A 56 21.13 -2.37 2.98
C ASN A 56 19.62 -2.20 3.24
N GLY A 57 18.80 -3.17 2.84
CA GLY A 57 17.36 -3.00 2.71
C GLY A 57 16.92 -3.10 1.25
N THR A 58 15.61 -3.01 1.03
CA THR A 58 15.00 -3.15 -0.29
C THR A 58 14.10 -1.95 -0.58
N ASP A 59 13.97 -1.60 -1.85
CA ASP A 59 13.12 -0.50 -2.28
C ASP A 59 11.87 -1.05 -2.96
N GLY A 60 10.71 -0.73 -2.40
CA GLY A 60 9.41 -1.02 -3.01
C GLY A 60 9.03 0.10 -3.98
N LEU A 61 9.34 -0.09 -5.26
CA LEU A 61 9.04 0.89 -6.30
C LEU A 61 7.55 0.90 -6.64
N ILE A 62 6.91 2.05 -6.47
CA ILE A 62 5.59 2.34 -7.02
C ILE A 62 5.80 2.93 -8.41
N LYS A 63 5.46 2.18 -9.46
CA LYS A 63 5.54 2.69 -10.83
C LYS A 63 4.53 3.82 -11.04
N PRO A 64 4.80 4.79 -11.94
CA PRO A 64 3.79 5.73 -12.40
C PRO A 64 2.52 4.99 -12.81
N TYR A 65 1.37 5.49 -12.37
CA TYR A 65 0.07 4.90 -12.64
C TYR A 65 -0.87 5.91 -13.31
N LEU A 66 -1.94 5.42 -13.92
CA LEU A 66 -2.91 6.29 -14.59
C LEU A 66 -3.56 7.25 -13.59
N ASN A 67 -3.71 8.53 -13.96
CA ASN A 67 -4.21 9.59 -13.08
C ASN A 67 -3.35 9.84 -11.83
N ILE A 68 -2.05 9.52 -11.89
CA ILE A 68 -1.06 10.05 -10.95
C ILE A 68 -1.02 11.58 -11.08
N ALA A 69 -0.94 12.27 -9.95
CA ALA A 69 -0.93 13.72 -9.91
C ALA A 69 -0.15 14.23 -8.70
N GLU A 70 0.42 15.43 -8.83
CA GLU A 70 1.08 16.13 -7.73
C GLU A 70 0.14 16.30 -6.53
N ASN A 71 0.72 16.34 -5.34
CA ASN A 71 0.02 16.48 -4.06
C ASN A 71 -0.93 15.32 -3.71
N GLN A 72 -0.95 14.23 -4.50
CA GLN A 72 -1.50 12.96 -4.03
C GLN A 72 -0.62 12.42 -2.91
N LYS A 73 -1.23 11.78 -1.91
CA LYS A 73 -0.50 11.20 -0.78
C LYS A 73 -0.50 9.70 -0.85
N LEU A 74 0.68 9.12 -0.98
CA LEU A 74 0.93 7.69 -0.88
C LEU A 74 1.10 7.30 0.58
N PHE A 75 0.40 6.24 0.99
CA PHE A 75 0.64 5.53 2.24
C PHE A 75 1.09 4.12 1.91
N PHE A 76 2.33 3.81 2.24
CA PHE A 76 2.93 2.51 2.05
C PHE A 76 2.79 1.65 3.28
N PHE A 77 2.38 0.40 3.08
CA PHE A 77 2.25 -0.60 4.12
C PHE A 77 3.08 -1.80 3.71
N PHE A 78 3.96 -2.22 4.61
CA PHE A 78 4.78 -3.41 4.49
C PHE A 78 4.58 -4.28 5.72
N LYS A 79 4.39 -5.58 5.53
CA LYS A 79 4.23 -6.57 6.59
C LYS A 79 5.09 -7.78 6.31
N GLY A 80 5.89 -8.16 7.28
CA GLY A 80 6.66 -9.40 7.27
C GLY A 80 5.89 -10.57 7.89
N PHE A 81 6.15 -11.77 7.40
CA PHE A 81 5.58 -13.02 7.89
C PHE A 81 6.64 -14.11 7.93
N ASP A 82 6.51 -15.02 8.88
CA ASP A 82 7.35 -16.22 8.93
C ASP A 82 6.96 -17.24 7.84
N LYS A 83 7.64 -18.40 7.82
CA LYS A 83 7.38 -19.49 6.87
C LYS A 83 5.98 -20.10 7.01
N ASP A 84 5.39 -19.99 8.20
CA ASP A 84 4.10 -20.59 8.57
C ASP A 84 2.94 -19.59 8.39
N ASN A 85 3.20 -18.41 7.81
CA ASN A 85 2.22 -17.35 7.55
C ASN A 85 1.68 -16.66 8.80
N ASN A 86 2.46 -16.65 9.87
CA ASN A 86 2.20 -15.80 11.01
C ASN A 86 2.81 -14.41 10.77
N PRO A 87 2.06 -13.33 11.03
CA PRO A 87 2.59 -11.97 10.92
C PRO A 87 3.67 -11.73 11.97
N ILE A 88 4.71 -11.01 11.59
CA ILE A 88 5.78 -10.58 12.48
C ILE A 88 5.66 -9.06 12.65
N ASP A 89 5.09 -8.61 13.76
CA ASP A 89 4.82 -7.19 14.01
C ASP A 89 6.10 -6.33 13.95
N ALA A 90 7.22 -6.86 14.47
CA ALA A 90 8.53 -6.20 14.41
C ALA A 90 9.11 -6.08 12.98
N ALA A 91 8.53 -6.79 12.00
CA ALA A 91 8.87 -6.70 10.59
C ALA A 91 7.81 -5.94 9.78
N SER A 92 6.99 -5.12 10.43
CA SER A 92 6.03 -4.24 9.76
C SER A 92 6.55 -2.81 9.68
N LEU A 93 6.30 -2.15 8.55
CA LEU A 93 6.68 -0.77 8.30
C LEU A 93 5.52 -0.03 7.63
N THR A 94 5.31 1.20 8.06
CA THR A 94 4.43 2.14 7.36
C THR A 94 5.17 3.42 7.09
N ALA A 95 5.01 3.95 5.88
CA ALA A 95 5.61 5.20 5.46
C ALA A 95 4.62 5.99 4.60
N SER A 96 4.85 7.29 4.47
CA SER A 96 4.01 8.12 3.60
C SER A 96 4.83 9.13 2.82
N ARG A 97 4.36 9.46 1.63
CA ARG A 97 4.97 10.44 0.74
C ARG A 97 3.87 11.23 0.03
N GLU A 98 4.01 12.55 0.01
CA GLU A 98 3.22 13.42 -0.87
C GLU A 98 3.98 13.58 -2.19
N LEU A 99 3.33 13.34 -3.33
CA LEU A 99 3.97 13.30 -4.64
C LEU A 99 4.32 14.68 -5.17
N ASP A 100 5.53 14.83 -5.71
CA ASP A 100 5.98 15.99 -6.47
C ASP A 100 6.08 15.72 -7.99
N ASP A 101 6.59 16.71 -8.72
CA ASP A 101 6.75 16.69 -10.18
C ASP A 101 7.69 15.58 -10.67
N GLN A 102 8.66 15.16 -9.88
CA GLN A 102 9.56 14.07 -10.23
C GLN A 102 8.91 12.71 -9.98
N ASP A 103 8.15 12.61 -8.89
CA ASP A 103 7.47 11.37 -8.53
C ASP A 103 6.37 11.00 -9.53
N ILE A 104 5.68 11.98 -10.13
CA ILE A 104 4.67 11.70 -11.17
C ILE A 104 5.28 11.10 -12.45
N ILE A 105 6.54 11.43 -12.76
CA ILE A 105 7.24 10.97 -13.97
C ILE A 105 7.90 9.61 -13.71
N ASN A 106 8.60 9.49 -12.60
CA ASN A 106 9.48 8.35 -12.33
C ASN A 106 8.84 7.30 -11.42
N GLY A 107 7.77 7.65 -10.72
CA GLY A 107 7.26 6.90 -9.60
C GLY A 107 8.04 7.21 -8.32
N TYR A 108 7.75 6.48 -7.25
CA TYR A 108 8.41 6.67 -5.97
C TYR A 108 8.75 5.34 -5.31
N SER A 109 9.93 5.27 -4.69
CA SER A 109 10.40 4.07 -3.98
C SER A 109 10.35 4.28 -2.48
N PHE A 110 9.66 3.39 -1.78
CA PHE A 110 9.73 3.33 -0.32
C PHE A 110 10.85 2.39 0.10
N HIS A 111 11.78 2.91 0.90
CA HIS A 111 12.86 2.10 1.45
C HIS A 111 12.39 1.29 2.66
N VAL A 112 12.56 -0.02 2.59
CA VAL A 112 12.37 -0.95 3.71
C VAL A 112 13.76 -1.30 4.27
N PRO A 113 14.07 -0.90 5.52
CA PRO A 113 15.39 -1.09 6.10
C PRO A 113 15.81 -2.55 6.20
N PHE A 114 17.13 -2.77 6.16
CA PHE A 114 17.73 -4.10 6.35
C PHE A 114 17.20 -4.81 7.59
N ASN A 115 17.13 -4.12 8.74
CA ASN A 115 16.70 -4.73 10.01
C ASN A 115 15.26 -5.25 9.93
N THR A 116 14.35 -4.56 9.25
CA THR A 116 12.97 -5.03 9.03
C THR A 116 12.94 -6.35 8.25
N LEU A 117 13.72 -6.43 7.15
CA LEU A 117 13.82 -7.65 6.35
C LEU A 117 14.50 -8.78 7.11
N ARG A 118 15.54 -8.45 7.87
CA ARG A 118 16.33 -9.38 8.66
C ARG A 118 15.53 -10.02 9.79
N THR A 119 14.59 -9.28 10.38
CA THR A 119 13.63 -9.79 11.37
C THR A 119 12.71 -10.87 10.79
N ILE A 120 12.36 -10.79 9.49
CA ILE A 120 11.64 -11.88 8.80
C ILE A 120 12.50 -13.13 8.71
N CYS A 121 13.80 -12.93 8.45
CA CYS A 121 14.79 -13.95 8.21
C CYS A 121 14.50 -14.84 6.99
N VAL A 122 13.55 -15.76 7.12
CA VAL A 122 13.06 -16.61 6.04
C VAL A 122 11.55 -16.68 6.14
N GLY A 123 10.86 -16.27 5.08
CA GLY A 123 9.42 -16.19 5.04
C GLY A 123 8.99 -15.41 3.82
N PHE A 124 8.08 -14.46 4.00
CA PHE A 124 7.64 -13.57 2.93
C PHE A 124 7.22 -12.22 3.50
N CYS A 125 7.11 -11.24 2.61
CA CYS A 125 6.50 -9.98 2.93
C CYS A 125 5.33 -9.70 1.99
N GLU A 126 4.38 -8.92 2.50
CA GLU A 126 3.31 -8.33 1.72
C GLU A 126 3.43 -6.81 1.79
N ALA A 127 3.26 -6.16 0.65
CA ALA A 127 3.25 -4.71 0.58
C ALA A 127 2.14 -4.21 -0.36
N TYR A 128 1.55 -3.08 0.02
CA TYR A 128 0.58 -2.38 -0.80
C TYR A 128 0.63 -0.89 -0.48
N ILE A 129 0.03 -0.08 -1.35
CA ILE A 129 -0.15 1.34 -1.11
C ILE A 129 -1.62 1.72 -1.05
N ARG A 130 -1.89 2.79 -0.32
CA ARG A 130 -3.13 3.54 -0.40
C ARG A 130 -2.82 4.94 -0.90
N VAL A 131 -3.48 5.34 -1.98
CA VAL A 131 -3.38 6.67 -2.57
C VAL A 131 -4.54 7.49 -2.07
N GLU A 132 -4.24 8.57 -1.37
CA GLU A 132 -5.20 9.63 -1.11
C GLU A 132 -5.11 10.69 -2.22
N PRO A 133 -6.25 11.14 -2.73
CA PRO A 133 -6.29 12.12 -3.80
C PRO A 133 -5.80 13.49 -3.31
N ALA A 134 -5.33 14.32 -4.25
CA ALA A 134 -4.87 15.66 -3.94
C ALA A 134 -5.97 16.52 -3.27
N PRO A 135 -5.62 17.46 -2.37
CA PRO A 135 -6.58 18.37 -1.76
C PRO A 135 -7.44 19.09 -2.81
N GLY A 136 -8.77 19.08 -2.62
CA GLY A 136 -9.72 19.67 -3.58
C GLY A 136 -10.05 18.80 -4.80
N SER A 137 -9.44 17.63 -4.94
CA SER A 137 -9.81 16.65 -5.96
C SER A 137 -11.15 16.00 -5.64
N ASN A 138 -11.93 15.71 -6.69
CA ASN A 138 -13.18 14.96 -6.59
C ASN A 138 -12.97 13.43 -6.60
N GLN A 139 -11.72 12.97 -6.65
CA GLN A 139 -11.36 11.56 -6.61
C GLN A 139 -11.60 10.94 -5.23
N SER A 140 -11.75 9.61 -5.20
CA SER A 140 -11.74 8.83 -3.95
C SER A 140 -10.35 8.25 -3.71
N ALA A 141 -10.05 7.90 -2.45
CA ALA A 141 -8.86 7.13 -2.14
C ALA A 141 -8.94 5.72 -2.76
N VAL A 142 -7.81 5.19 -3.20
CA VAL A 142 -7.68 3.87 -3.84
C VAL A 142 -6.56 3.09 -3.18
N THR A 143 -6.75 1.78 -3.04
CA THR A 143 -5.71 0.86 -2.55
C THR A 143 -5.19 0.05 -3.73
N SER A 144 -3.87 -0.13 -3.82
CA SER A 144 -3.25 -0.98 -4.83
C SER A 144 -3.55 -2.46 -4.60
N LYS A 145 -3.22 -3.28 -5.59
CA LYS A 145 -3.03 -4.71 -5.39
C LYS A 145 -1.93 -4.95 -4.35
N VAL A 146 -2.00 -6.10 -3.68
CA VAL A 146 -0.97 -6.54 -2.74
C VAL A 146 0.12 -7.26 -3.51
N THR A 147 1.36 -6.82 -3.31
CA THR A 147 2.54 -7.56 -3.75
C THR A 147 2.99 -8.45 -2.61
N ARG A 148 3.10 -9.76 -2.88
CA ARG A 148 3.65 -10.74 -1.94
C ARG A 148 4.92 -11.33 -2.53
N VAL A 149 6.03 -11.29 -1.79
CA VAL A 149 7.32 -11.81 -2.24
C VAL A 149 8.02 -12.61 -1.15
N PRO A 150 8.69 -13.73 -1.50
CA PRO A 150 9.49 -14.50 -0.54
C PRO A 150 10.75 -13.72 -0.14
N VAL A 151 11.16 -13.93 1.11
CA VAL A 151 12.32 -13.28 1.74
C VAL A 151 13.24 -14.36 2.31
N ASP A 152 14.53 -14.28 1.98
CA ASP A 152 15.60 -15.08 2.58
C ASP A 152 16.83 -14.20 2.84
N MET A 153 16.91 -13.68 4.07
CA MET A 153 17.95 -12.79 4.55
C MET A 153 19.05 -13.51 5.32
N ARG A 154 19.16 -14.85 5.19
CA ARG A 154 20.26 -15.62 5.81
C ARG A 154 21.59 -15.30 5.14
N ARG A 155 22.68 -15.35 5.92
CA ARG A 155 24.04 -15.41 5.38
C ARG A 155 24.36 -16.82 4.88
N THR A 156 25.38 -16.96 4.03
CA THR A 156 25.78 -18.22 3.38
C THR A 156 25.93 -19.41 4.35
N ASN A 157 26.32 -19.16 5.61
CA ASN A 157 26.55 -20.19 6.64
C ASN A 157 25.62 -20.05 7.86
N GLU A 158 24.54 -19.30 7.74
CA GLU A 158 23.66 -18.99 8.87
C GLU A 158 22.34 -19.76 8.76
N THR A 159 22.02 -20.54 9.79
CA THR A 159 20.77 -21.30 9.86
C THR A 159 19.60 -20.43 10.33
N PHE A 160 19.87 -19.42 11.17
CA PHE A 160 18.90 -18.49 11.74
C PHE A 160 19.46 -17.08 11.78
N CYS A 161 18.65 -16.09 11.47
CA CYS A 161 19.10 -14.71 11.42
C CYS A 161 19.32 -14.13 12.81
N SER A 162 20.58 -13.85 13.13
CA SER A 162 20.95 -12.97 14.23
C SER A 162 20.60 -11.52 13.87
N ILE A 163 19.73 -10.91 14.66
CA ILE A 163 19.51 -9.46 14.68
C ILE A 163 20.57 -8.93 15.65
N VAL A 164 21.54 -8.16 15.15
CA VAL A 164 22.46 -7.47 16.06
C VAL A 164 21.73 -6.21 16.50
N PRO A 165 21.39 -6.05 17.80
CA PRO A 165 20.86 -4.79 18.27
C PRO A 165 21.98 -3.75 18.15
N GLU A 166 21.67 -2.65 17.44
CA GLU A 166 22.50 -1.44 17.40
C GLU A 166 22.42 -0.70 18.74
#